data_AF-A0A1R4KHV6-F1
#
_entry.id   AF-A0A1R4KHV6-F1
#
_cell.length_a   1.000
_cell.length_b   1.000
_cell.length_c   1.000
_cell.angle_alpha   90.00
_cell.angle_beta   90.00
_cell.angle_gamma   90.00
#
_symmetry.space_group_name_H-M   'P 1'
#
loop_
_entity.id
_entity.type
_entity.pdbx_description
1 polymer ?
#
loop_
_entity_poly.entity_id
_entity_poly.type
_entity_poly.pdbx_seq_one_letter_code
_entity_poly.pdbx_strand_id
1 'polypeptide(L)'
;MFKITMYKADNGDCISIQTENTFVLIDGGTAQSFDTWKENIVGQFEKIDLLIITHIDNDHTNGIIKLLEAEGCPEIEQVYFNGVEQLFSELDDTDKSDRRVDIKLNALANECIPSSDKENIGYSEGASLSYILNKQSLKCNELISGQAIFIENTKNFDIGALKFEVIGPDSATLSELKNNWQYKLDERGIRPKIINKSFANSFEAYIQSFENSTAHTTLISSVKVNSIESLANEPFVPDSSLTNKSSFSFLIEHNHKRILYLGDCHAETVISWLDNNQIDKIKVDAVKISHHGSRNNTSLALLERIDCQEYLISTNGKSHGHPHLETLARIAVINQHTKTNIYFNYDLKNIPTWFTHELYESYENINLCMDTGEVEL
;
A
#
# COMPACT_ATOMS: atom_id res chain seq x y z
N MET A 1 13.87 1.31 -21.60
CA MET A 1 12.82 0.49 -20.94
C MET A 1 12.24 1.23 -19.73
N PHE A 2 10.92 1.29 -19.57
CA PHE A 2 10.24 1.74 -18.34
C PHE A 2 9.02 0.86 -18.08
N LYS A 3 9.04 0.10 -16.99
CA LYS A 3 8.10 -1.01 -16.79
C LYS A 3 7.57 -1.04 -15.37
N ILE A 4 6.29 -1.33 -15.22
CA ILE A 4 5.64 -1.64 -13.95
C ILE A 4 5.11 -3.06 -13.99
N THR A 5 5.41 -3.84 -12.95
CA THR A 5 4.99 -5.25 -12.83
C THR A 5 4.32 -5.49 -11.49
N MET A 6 3.06 -5.90 -11.49
CA MET A 6 2.31 -6.41 -10.35
C MET A 6 2.50 -7.92 -10.23
N TYR A 7 3.16 -8.36 -9.16
CA TYR A 7 3.32 -9.78 -8.86
C TYR A 7 2.08 -10.34 -8.18
N LYS A 8 1.93 -11.68 -8.18
CA LYS A 8 0.79 -12.39 -7.58
C LYS A 8 0.90 -12.43 -6.05
N ALA A 9 0.51 -11.35 -5.38
CA ALA A 9 0.69 -11.10 -3.95
C ALA A 9 -0.51 -11.46 -3.04
N ASP A 10 -1.35 -12.41 -3.48
CA ASP A 10 -2.64 -12.75 -2.89
C ASP A 10 -3.61 -11.55 -2.80
N ASN A 11 -4.01 -11.13 -1.60
CA ASN A 11 -4.83 -9.94 -1.41
C ASN A 11 -4.01 -8.66 -1.24
N GLY A 12 -2.68 -8.77 -1.20
CA GLY A 12 -1.77 -7.65 -0.99
C GLY A 12 -1.19 -7.05 -2.26
N ASP A 13 -0.28 -6.10 -2.07
CA ASP A 13 0.51 -5.48 -3.13
C ASP A 13 1.96 -5.98 -3.09
N CYS A 14 2.48 -6.34 -4.27
CA CYS A 14 3.90 -6.52 -4.51
C CYS A 14 4.18 -6.07 -5.94
N ILE A 15 4.88 -4.95 -6.09
CA ILE A 15 5.00 -4.25 -7.37
C ILE A 15 6.46 -3.88 -7.58
N SER A 16 6.97 -4.08 -8.80
CA SER A 16 8.27 -3.52 -9.17
C SER A 16 8.13 -2.45 -10.25
N ILE A 17 9.04 -1.48 -10.19
CA ILE A 17 9.24 -0.48 -11.22
C ILE A 17 10.68 -0.62 -11.71
N GLN A 18 10.83 -0.83 -13.01
CA GLN A 18 12.10 -1.19 -13.62
C GLN A 18 12.44 -0.26 -14.78
N THR A 19 13.70 0.19 -14.82
CA THR A 19 14.35 0.77 -15.99
C THR A 19 15.50 -0.12 -16.45
N GLU A 20 16.31 0.32 -17.41
CA GLU A 20 17.47 -0.47 -17.88
C GLU A 20 18.49 -0.76 -16.78
N ASN A 21 18.67 0.16 -15.82
CA ASN A 21 19.72 0.06 -14.80
C ASN A 21 19.18 0.27 -13.37
N THR A 22 17.87 0.28 -13.17
CA THR A 22 17.27 0.55 -11.86
C THR A 22 16.10 -0.39 -11.62
N PHE A 23 16.09 -1.03 -10.44
CA PHE A 23 15.03 -1.90 -9.97
C PHE A 23 14.52 -1.43 -8.61
N VAL A 24 13.26 -1.00 -8.57
CA VAL A 24 12.57 -0.58 -7.35
C VAL A 24 11.52 -1.64 -7.03
N LEU A 25 11.51 -2.12 -5.78
CA LEU A 25 10.47 -3.01 -5.26
C LEU A 25 9.60 -2.23 -4.28
N ILE A 26 8.28 -2.33 -4.43
CA ILE A 26 7.28 -1.68 -3.60
C ILE A 26 6.36 -2.76 -3.03
N ASP A 27 6.40 -2.92 -1.71
CA ASP A 27 5.68 -3.94 -0.94
C ASP A 27 5.98 -5.39 -1.35
N GLY A 28 5.52 -6.34 -0.53
CA GLY A 28 5.84 -7.77 -0.66
C GLY A 28 4.64 -8.71 -0.60
N GLY A 29 3.41 -8.19 -0.49
CA GLY A 29 2.26 -9.07 -0.33
C GLY A 29 2.20 -9.74 1.04
N THR A 30 1.31 -10.74 1.13
CA THR A 30 1.22 -11.64 2.28
C THR A 30 2.45 -12.55 2.40
N ALA A 31 2.68 -13.12 3.59
CA ALA A 31 3.77 -14.08 3.80
C ALA A 31 3.65 -15.31 2.88
N GLN A 32 2.42 -15.79 2.64
CA GLN A 32 2.13 -16.95 1.80
C GLN A 32 2.41 -16.66 0.34
N SER A 33 2.19 -15.41 -0.10
CA SER A 33 2.44 -15.01 -1.47
C SER A 33 3.93 -14.97 -1.83
N PHE A 34 4.85 -14.92 -0.86
CA PHE A 34 6.29 -14.89 -1.15
C PHE A 34 6.73 -15.99 -2.13
N ASP A 35 6.23 -17.22 -1.95
CA ASP A 35 6.60 -18.34 -2.83
C ASP A 35 6.09 -18.20 -4.27
N THR A 36 5.07 -17.37 -4.52
CA THR A 36 4.52 -17.15 -5.87
C THR A 36 5.36 -16.16 -6.68
N TRP A 37 6.02 -15.21 -6.01
CA TRP A 37 6.73 -14.12 -6.68
C TRP A 37 8.24 -14.12 -6.49
N LYS A 38 8.78 -14.79 -5.47
CA LYS A 38 10.23 -14.78 -5.15
C LYS A 38 11.14 -15.12 -6.33
N GLU A 39 10.76 -16.07 -7.18
CA GLU A 39 11.61 -16.54 -8.30
C GLU A 39 11.75 -15.49 -9.41
N ASN A 40 10.86 -14.48 -9.43
CA ASN A 40 10.99 -13.33 -10.32
C ASN A 40 12.04 -12.32 -9.85
N ILE A 41 12.46 -12.39 -8.58
CA ILE A 41 13.36 -11.40 -7.95
C ILE A 41 14.65 -12.06 -7.47
N VAL A 42 14.54 -13.03 -6.57
CA VAL A 42 15.65 -13.77 -5.98
C VAL A 42 16.40 -14.55 -7.07
N GLY A 43 17.68 -14.27 -7.23
CA GLY A 43 18.53 -14.85 -8.28
C GLY A 43 18.36 -14.25 -9.68
N GLN A 44 17.39 -13.35 -9.88
CA GLN A 44 17.23 -12.59 -11.14
C GLN A 44 17.93 -11.23 -11.07
N PHE A 45 17.96 -10.62 -9.89
CA PHE A 45 18.60 -9.34 -9.64
C PHE A 45 19.69 -9.50 -8.58
N GLU A 46 20.84 -8.87 -8.82
CA GLU A 46 21.91 -8.78 -7.81
C GLU A 46 21.56 -7.75 -6.73
N LYS A 47 20.76 -6.74 -7.08
CA LYS A 47 20.47 -5.58 -6.25
C LYS A 47 19.03 -5.07 -6.42
N ILE A 48 18.45 -4.56 -5.34
CA ILE A 48 17.26 -3.71 -5.30
C ILE A 48 17.74 -2.29 -4.97
N ASP A 49 17.65 -1.37 -5.93
CA ASP A 49 18.13 0.03 -5.78
C ASP A 49 17.32 0.79 -4.72
N LEU A 50 16.01 0.52 -4.66
CA LEU A 50 15.13 1.05 -3.62
C LEU A 50 14.05 0.02 -3.28
N LEU A 51 13.94 -0.30 -1.99
CA LEU A 51 12.82 -1.02 -1.40
C LEU A 51 11.89 -0.03 -0.72
N ILE A 52 10.65 0.08 -1.17
CA ILE A 52 9.61 0.91 -0.56
C ILE A 52 8.61 0.00 0.13
N ILE A 53 8.26 0.32 1.37
CA ILE A 53 7.13 -0.28 2.08
C ILE A 53 6.13 0.84 2.33
N THR A 54 4.97 0.75 1.68
CA THR A 54 4.00 1.85 1.64
C THR A 54 3.42 2.13 3.01
N HIS A 55 3.10 1.08 3.77
CA HIS A 55 2.59 1.14 5.14
C HIS A 55 2.76 -0.22 5.86
N ILE A 56 2.20 -0.36 7.07
CA ILE A 56 2.55 -1.41 8.03
C ILE A 56 1.69 -2.69 7.90
N ASP A 57 0.69 -2.68 7.02
CA ASP A 57 -0.28 -3.77 6.98
C ASP A 57 0.32 -5.08 6.44
N ASN A 58 -0.28 -6.19 6.88
CA ASN A 58 0.32 -7.52 6.80
C ASN A 58 0.42 -8.04 5.37
N ASP A 59 -0.47 -7.59 4.50
CA ASP A 59 -0.48 -7.89 3.08
C ASP A 59 0.40 -6.93 2.26
N HIS A 60 1.19 -6.06 2.92
CA HIS A 60 2.27 -5.29 2.30
C HIS A 60 3.64 -5.71 2.84
N THR A 61 3.75 -5.95 4.15
CA THR A 61 5.04 -6.12 4.84
C THR A 61 5.54 -7.56 4.91
N ASN A 62 4.65 -8.56 5.02
CA ASN A 62 5.09 -9.91 5.42
C ASN A 62 5.88 -10.64 4.34
N GLY A 63 5.59 -10.43 3.05
CA GLY A 63 6.43 -10.98 2.00
C GLY A 63 7.81 -10.31 1.92
N ILE A 64 7.95 -9.04 2.34
CA ILE A 64 9.26 -8.40 2.48
C ILE A 64 10.05 -9.02 3.63
N ILE A 65 9.41 -9.30 4.77
CA ILE A 65 10.03 -10.04 5.87
C ILE A 65 10.60 -11.38 5.37
N LYS A 66 9.81 -12.11 4.56
CA LYS A 66 10.27 -13.36 3.94
C LYS A 66 11.44 -13.15 2.97
N LEU A 67 11.42 -12.10 2.16
CA LEU A 67 12.51 -11.75 1.25
C LEU A 67 13.81 -11.50 2.02
N LEU A 68 13.77 -10.67 3.07
CA LEU A 68 14.95 -10.32 3.88
C LEU A 68 15.56 -11.51 4.63
N GLU A 69 14.76 -12.54 4.91
CA GLU A 69 15.23 -13.78 5.54
C GLU A 69 15.64 -14.86 4.53
N ALA A 70 15.34 -14.68 3.23
CA ALA A 70 15.61 -15.67 2.20
C ALA A 70 17.09 -15.72 1.81
N GLU A 71 17.58 -16.93 1.57
CA GLU A 71 18.88 -17.14 0.95
C GLU A 71 18.86 -16.59 -0.48
N GLY A 72 19.88 -15.81 -0.84
CA GLY A 72 19.96 -15.16 -2.16
C GLY A 72 19.12 -13.90 -2.30
N CYS A 73 18.59 -13.34 -1.20
CA CYS A 73 18.02 -11.99 -1.21
C CYS A 73 19.00 -11.02 -1.90
N PRO A 74 18.55 -10.24 -2.91
CA PRO A 74 19.38 -9.22 -3.53
C PRO A 74 19.91 -8.22 -2.50
N GLU A 75 21.05 -7.58 -2.79
CA GLU A 75 21.52 -6.46 -1.98
C GLU A 75 20.49 -5.33 -2.02
N ILE A 76 20.10 -4.81 -0.85
CA ILE A 76 19.17 -3.68 -0.77
C ILE A 76 19.97 -2.42 -0.52
N GLU A 77 19.96 -1.51 -1.49
CA GLU A 77 20.76 -0.28 -1.41
C GLU A 77 20.08 0.78 -0.53
N GLN A 78 18.77 0.96 -0.68
CA GLN A 78 17.98 1.93 0.06
C GLN A 78 16.65 1.34 0.49
N VAL A 79 16.15 1.75 1.67
CA VAL A 79 14.84 1.35 2.20
C VAL A 79 14.04 2.59 2.57
N TYR A 80 12.85 2.76 2.00
CA TYR A 80 11.89 3.78 2.42
C TYR A 80 10.69 3.14 3.11
N PHE A 81 10.55 3.47 4.40
CA PHE A 81 9.53 2.92 5.27
C PHE A 81 9.32 3.85 6.47
N ASN A 82 8.07 4.20 6.77
CA ASN A 82 7.71 4.94 7.98
C ASN A 82 7.35 4.00 9.13
N GLY A 83 8.34 3.25 9.59
CA GLY A 83 8.20 2.32 10.71
C GLY A 83 8.21 2.99 12.09
N VAL A 84 8.23 2.16 13.13
CA VAL A 84 8.25 2.65 14.51
C VAL A 84 9.48 3.53 14.79
N GLU A 85 10.63 3.19 14.20
CA GLU A 85 11.88 3.94 14.38
C GLU A 85 11.73 5.35 13.84
N GLN A 86 11.21 5.49 12.63
CA GLN A 86 11.02 6.79 11.97
C GLN A 86 10.03 7.70 12.69
N LEU A 87 9.03 7.13 13.38
CA LEU A 87 8.01 7.89 14.11
C LEU A 87 8.42 8.27 15.55
N PHE A 88 9.29 7.46 16.18
CA PHE A 88 9.61 7.56 17.61
C PHE A 88 11.12 7.68 17.92
N SER A 89 11.98 7.95 16.94
CA SER A 89 13.46 8.00 17.02
C SER A 89 14.09 8.90 18.11
N GLU A 90 13.30 9.58 18.94
CA GLU A 90 13.73 10.51 19.99
C GLU A 90 13.71 9.92 21.41
N LEU A 91 13.54 8.61 21.58
CA LEU A 91 13.54 7.99 22.91
C LEU A 91 14.97 7.90 23.49
N ASP A 92 15.12 8.33 24.75
CA ASP A 92 16.41 8.50 25.46
C ASP A 92 17.27 7.21 25.47
N ASP A 93 18.48 7.29 24.92
CA ASP A 93 19.47 6.18 24.79
C ASP A 93 20.12 5.77 26.13
N THR A 94 19.49 6.12 27.27
CA THR A 94 20.01 5.86 28.60
C THR A 94 19.36 4.64 29.24
N ASP A 95 20.07 3.51 29.11
CA ASP A 95 19.93 2.23 29.82
C ASP A 95 18.91 1.18 29.30
N LYS A 96 19.27 -0.09 29.60
CA LYS A 96 18.71 -1.37 29.11
C LYS A 96 17.17 -1.49 29.15
N SER A 97 16.63 -2.35 28.26
CA SER A 97 15.20 -2.70 28.23
C SER A 97 14.68 -3.11 29.62
N ASP A 98 13.55 -2.54 30.02
CA ASP A 98 12.88 -2.92 31.26
C ASP A 98 12.02 -4.17 30.99
N ARG A 99 12.39 -5.30 31.60
CA ARG A 99 11.65 -6.56 31.48
C ARG A 99 10.14 -6.40 31.78
N ARG A 100 9.75 -5.50 32.69
CA ARG A 100 8.33 -5.23 32.98
C ARG A 100 7.65 -4.50 31.82
N VAL A 101 8.35 -3.57 31.18
CA VAL A 101 7.87 -2.89 29.97
C VAL A 101 7.73 -3.89 28.83
N ASP A 102 8.73 -4.75 28.61
CA ASP A 102 8.69 -5.80 27.59
C ASP A 102 7.49 -6.75 27.79
N ILE A 103 7.19 -7.16 29.02
CA ILE A 103 6.00 -7.98 29.32
C ILE A 103 4.70 -7.25 28.95
N LYS A 104 4.59 -5.96 29.26
CA LYS A 104 3.39 -5.17 28.92
C LYS A 104 3.23 -4.96 27.41
N LEU A 105 4.33 -4.69 26.69
CA LEU A 105 4.33 -4.52 25.24
C LEU A 105 3.96 -5.83 24.54
N ASN A 106 4.51 -6.95 24.99
CA ASN A 106 4.12 -8.26 24.47
C ASN A 106 2.66 -8.58 24.77
N ALA A 107 2.14 -8.22 25.95
CA ALA A 107 0.72 -8.38 26.25
C ALA A 107 -0.17 -7.54 25.31
N LEU A 108 0.22 -6.27 25.07
CA LEU A 108 -0.46 -5.41 24.09
C LEU A 108 -0.47 -6.01 22.68
N ALA A 109 0.69 -6.46 22.19
CA ALA A 109 0.79 -7.09 20.87
C ALA A 109 -0.19 -8.28 20.76
N ASN A 110 -0.20 -9.17 21.75
CA ASN A 110 -1.08 -10.35 21.77
C ASN A 110 -2.57 -10.03 21.86
N GLU A 111 -2.95 -8.87 22.40
CA GLU A 111 -4.34 -8.42 22.45
C GLU A 111 -4.82 -7.84 21.12
N CYS A 112 -3.90 -7.24 20.35
CA CYS A 112 -4.20 -6.64 19.05
C CYS A 112 -4.27 -7.68 17.92
N ILE A 113 -3.73 -8.88 18.11
CA ILE A 113 -3.81 -9.98 17.14
C ILE A 113 -5.22 -10.62 17.19
N PRO A 114 -5.99 -10.63 16.07
CA PRO A 114 -7.31 -11.25 16.00
C PRO A 114 -7.32 -12.74 16.36
N SER A 115 -8.47 -13.25 16.84
CA SER A 115 -8.62 -14.66 17.19
C SER A 115 -8.59 -15.61 15.98
N SER A 116 -8.94 -15.15 14.78
CA SER A 116 -8.94 -15.93 13.53
C SER A 116 -7.55 -16.17 12.95
N ASP A 117 -6.60 -15.28 13.22
CA ASP A 117 -5.23 -15.38 12.69
C ASP A 117 -4.36 -16.30 13.54
N LYS A 118 -4.82 -16.67 14.75
CA LYS A 118 -4.11 -17.59 15.65
C LYS A 118 -3.85 -18.99 15.08
N GLU A 119 -4.54 -19.39 14.01
CA GLU A 119 -4.39 -20.71 13.38
C GLU A 119 -3.56 -20.68 12.06
N ASN A 120 -3.32 -19.51 11.45
CA ASN A 120 -2.60 -19.37 10.16
C ASN A 120 -1.11 -19.03 10.31
N ILE A 121 -0.57 -19.14 11.53
CA ILE A 121 0.78 -18.76 11.98
C ILE A 121 1.88 -19.71 11.44
N GLY A 122 1.98 -19.85 10.13
CA GLY A 122 3.01 -20.68 9.49
C GLY A 122 4.43 -20.13 9.64
N TYR A 123 4.61 -18.81 9.82
CA TYR A 123 5.87 -18.18 10.25
C TYR A 123 5.67 -16.68 10.60
N SER A 124 6.32 -16.27 11.68
CA SER A 124 6.67 -14.90 12.13
C SER A 124 5.61 -13.82 12.43
N GLU A 125 4.44 -14.14 12.99
CA GLU A 125 3.56 -13.15 13.68
C GLU A 125 4.20 -12.49 14.93
N GLY A 126 5.51 -12.60 15.10
CA GLY A 126 6.30 -11.90 16.12
C GLY A 126 7.58 -11.29 15.58
N ALA A 127 7.71 -11.10 14.26
CA ALA A 127 8.81 -10.37 13.66
C ALA A 127 8.30 -9.06 13.07
N SER A 128 8.61 -7.96 13.73
CA SER A 128 8.39 -6.62 13.19
C SER A 128 9.34 -6.37 12.02
N LEU A 129 8.82 -5.79 10.93
CA LEU A 129 9.65 -5.36 9.81
C LEU A 129 10.70 -4.34 10.28
N SER A 130 10.28 -3.36 11.11
CA SER A 130 11.20 -2.39 11.71
C SER A 130 12.34 -3.08 12.47
N TYR A 131 12.04 -4.13 13.24
CA TYR A 131 13.05 -4.89 13.98
C TYR A 131 14.01 -5.66 13.05
N ILE A 132 13.52 -6.26 11.97
CA ILE A 132 14.37 -6.98 11.01
C ILE A 132 15.31 -6.02 10.30
N LEU A 133 14.80 -4.89 9.80
CA LEU A 133 15.60 -3.86 9.14
C LEU A 133 16.73 -3.38 10.05
N ASN A 134 16.41 -3.06 11.31
CA ASN A 134 17.40 -2.69 12.33
C ASN A 134 18.44 -3.79 12.58
N LYS A 135 18.00 -5.03 12.78
CA LYS A 135 18.88 -6.19 13.03
C LYS A 135 19.85 -6.43 11.87
N GLN A 136 19.42 -6.19 10.64
CA GLN A 136 20.25 -6.30 9.44
C GLN A 136 21.08 -5.04 9.15
N SER A 137 20.99 -4.00 10.00
CA SER A 137 21.65 -2.70 9.79
C SER A 137 21.27 -2.02 8.47
N LEU A 138 20.07 -2.32 7.95
CA LEU A 138 19.49 -1.62 6.82
C LEU A 138 18.95 -0.29 7.31
N LYS A 139 19.56 0.80 6.84
CA LYS A 139 19.16 2.14 7.23
C LYS A 139 17.95 2.59 6.42
N CYS A 140 16.86 2.87 7.11
CA CYS A 140 15.64 3.40 6.50
C CYS A 140 15.76 4.92 6.31
N ASN A 141 15.19 5.45 5.23
CA ASN A 141 15.00 6.88 5.00
C ASN A 141 16.30 7.73 5.12
N GLU A 142 17.45 7.20 4.69
CA GLU A 142 18.75 7.91 4.77
C GLU A 142 18.73 9.28 4.08
N LEU A 143 17.90 9.45 3.05
CA LEU A 143 17.65 10.73 2.36
C LEU A 143 17.38 11.89 3.33
N ILE A 144 16.70 11.60 4.44
CA ILE A 144 16.30 12.56 5.47
C ILE A 144 16.81 12.11 6.85
N SER A 145 18.02 11.53 6.86
CA SER A 145 18.75 11.15 8.09
C SER A 145 17.97 10.22 9.01
N GLY A 146 17.19 9.30 8.42
CA GLY A 146 16.44 8.27 9.14
C GLY A 146 15.12 8.74 9.77
N GLN A 147 14.72 10.00 9.58
CA GLN A 147 13.41 10.50 10.01
C GLN A 147 12.27 9.87 9.18
N ALA A 148 11.01 10.14 9.53
CA ALA A 148 9.89 9.75 8.69
C ALA A 148 9.82 10.59 7.41
N ILE A 149 9.53 9.96 6.26
CA ILE A 149 9.30 10.65 4.98
C ILE A 149 7.84 11.10 4.93
N PHE A 150 7.61 12.38 4.65
CA PHE A 150 6.29 12.95 4.37
C PHE A 150 6.43 14.15 3.44
N ILE A 151 5.33 14.57 2.81
CA ILE A 151 5.39 15.57 1.74
C ILE A 151 6.08 16.89 2.14
N GLU A 152 5.87 17.36 3.38
CA GLU A 152 6.44 18.64 3.82
C GLU A 152 7.96 18.59 4.05
N ASN A 153 8.56 17.41 4.31
CA ASN A 153 10.02 17.27 4.46
C ASN A 153 10.71 16.67 3.24
N THR A 154 9.97 15.99 2.37
CA THR A 154 10.50 15.28 1.21
C THR A 154 9.56 15.49 0.02
N LYS A 155 9.79 16.56 -0.75
CA LYS A 155 8.96 16.83 -1.92
C LYS A 155 9.25 15.85 -3.06
N ASN A 156 10.53 15.62 -3.35
CA ASN A 156 10.98 14.73 -4.43
C ASN A 156 12.33 14.09 -4.10
N PHE A 157 12.62 12.99 -4.79
CA PHE A 157 13.92 12.32 -4.79
C PHE A 157 14.11 11.52 -6.08
N ASP A 158 15.35 11.18 -6.40
CA ASP A 158 15.70 10.41 -7.59
C ASP A 158 16.36 9.08 -7.20
N ILE A 159 16.06 8.01 -7.94
CA ILE A 159 16.74 6.72 -7.86
C ILE A 159 17.18 6.34 -9.28
N GLY A 160 18.48 6.44 -9.55
CA GLY A 160 19.00 6.29 -10.92
C GLY A 160 18.35 7.32 -11.86
N ALA A 161 17.62 6.84 -12.87
CA ALA A 161 16.90 7.69 -13.82
C ALA A 161 15.41 7.91 -13.47
N LEU A 162 14.92 7.26 -12.40
CA LEU A 162 13.54 7.42 -11.91
C LEU A 162 13.46 8.66 -11.02
N LYS A 163 12.49 9.52 -11.29
CA LYS A 163 12.17 10.68 -10.44
C LYS A 163 10.89 10.41 -9.69
N PHE A 164 10.90 10.61 -8.38
CA PHE A 164 9.75 10.45 -7.52
C PHE A 164 9.35 11.82 -6.96
N GLU A 165 8.07 12.15 -7.07
CA GLU A 165 7.43 13.23 -6.31
C GLU A 165 6.48 12.61 -5.30
N VAL A 166 6.60 13.00 -4.03
CA VAL A 166 5.81 12.45 -2.92
C VAL A 166 4.44 13.12 -2.90
N ILE A 167 3.39 12.30 -2.89
CA ILE A 167 2.00 12.73 -2.79
C ILE A 167 1.51 12.62 -1.34
N GLY A 168 1.85 11.52 -0.68
CA GLY A 168 1.55 11.26 0.71
C GLY A 168 2.54 10.26 1.33
N PRO A 169 2.56 10.14 2.66
CA PRO A 169 1.66 10.80 3.61
C PRO A 169 2.06 12.26 3.92
N ASP A 170 1.18 12.96 4.65
CA ASP A 170 1.45 14.28 5.24
C ASP A 170 1.86 14.22 6.72
N SER A 171 2.45 15.31 7.20
CA SER A 171 2.92 15.40 8.59
C SER A 171 1.80 15.22 9.63
N ALA A 172 0.58 15.65 9.32
CA ALA A 172 -0.59 15.52 10.20
C ALA A 172 -0.99 14.05 10.39
N THR A 173 -1.01 13.26 9.31
CA THR A 173 -1.34 11.84 9.32
C THR A 173 -0.33 11.05 10.15
N LEU A 174 0.96 11.29 9.96
CA LEU A 174 2.00 10.63 10.76
C LEU A 174 1.96 11.05 12.24
N SER A 175 1.66 12.31 12.52
CA SER A 175 1.46 12.80 13.89
C SER A 175 0.26 12.12 14.55
N GLU A 176 -0.83 11.89 13.82
CA GLU A 176 -2.01 11.19 14.31
C GLU A 176 -1.69 9.73 14.66
N LEU A 177 -0.94 9.00 13.82
CA LEU A 177 -0.46 7.65 14.12
C LEU A 177 0.39 7.63 15.39
N LYS A 178 1.35 8.57 15.48
CA LYS A 178 2.24 8.72 16.64
C LYS A 178 1.44 8.95 17.93
N ASN A 179 0.48 9.87 17.88
CA ASN A 179 -0.34 10.23 19.04
C ASN A 179 -1.28 9.10 19.48
N ASN A 180 -1.86 8.35 18.53
CA ASN A 180 -2.70 7.19 18.83
C ASN A 180 -1.93 6.10 19.57
N TRP A 181 -0.70 5.82 19.14
CA TRP A 181 0.16 4.87 19.86
C TRP A 181 0.58 5.40 21.23
N GLN A 182 0.99 6.67 21.32
CA GLN A 182 1.37 7.29 22.59
C GLN A 182 0.23 7.22 23.62
N TYR A 183 -1.01 7.48 23.18
CA TYR A 183 -2.20 7.36 24.03
C TYR A 183 -2.36 5.93 24.60
N LYS A 184 -2.12 4.90 23.78
CA LYS A 184 -2.18 3.50 24.25
C LYS A 184 -1.09 3.12 25.22
N LEU A 185 0.12 3.63 25.00
CA LEU A 185 1.21 3.45 25.96
C LEU A 185 0.85 4.10 27.30
N ASP A 186 0.32 5.32 27.28
CA ASP A 186 -0.09 6.06 28.47
C ASP A 186 -1.24 5.37 29.22
N GLU A 187 -2.26 4.86 28.50
CA GLU A 187 -3.38 4.06 29.05
C GLU A 187 -2.87 2.86 29.86
N ARG A 188 -1.76 2.25 29.43
CA ARG A 188 -1.13 1.08 30.06
C ARG A 188 -0.06 1.43 31.08
N GLY A 189 0.19 2.73 31.29
CA GLY A 189 1.28 3.24 32.10
C GLY A 189 2.63 2.68 31.64
N ILE A 190 2.84 2.64 30.31
CA ILE A 190 4.10 2.28 29.66
C ILE A 190 4.80 3.58 29.31
N ARG A 191 5.98 3.81 29.89
CA ARG A 191 6.86 4.89 29.47
C ARG A 191 7.97 4.27 28.64
N PRO A 192 7.90 4.33 27.30
CA PRO A 192 8.95 3.75 26.47
C PRO A 192 10.25 4.54 26.70
N LYS A 193 11.36 3.82 26.73
CA LYS A 193 12.70 4.40 26.86
C LYS A 193 13.58 4.09 25.66
N ILE A 194 13.37 2.94 25.05
CA ILE A 194 14.12 2.49 23.89
C ILE A 194 13.16 1.82 22.91
N ILE A 195 13.49 1.91 21.62
CA ILE A 195 12.86 1.10 20.59
C ILE A 195 13.59 -0.25 20.56
N ASN A 196 12.84 -1.33 20.75
CA ASN A 196 13.36 -2.69 20.71
C ASN A 196 12.34 -3.61 20.03
N LYS A 197 12.65 -4.90 19.95
CA LYS A 197 11.75 -5.89 19.33
C LYS A 197 10.32 -5.86 19.90
N SER A 198 10.17 -5.81 21.22
CA SER A 198 8.84 -5.85 21.85
C SER A 198 8.05 -4.59 21.53
N PHE A 199 8.71 -3.43 21.52
CA PHE A 199 8.11 -2.15 21.16
C PHE A 199 7.65 -2.15 19.70
N ALA A 200 8.54 -2.53 18.78
CA ALA A 200 8.26 -2.56 17.35
C ALA A 200 7.11 -3.53 17.01
N ASN A 201 7.17 -4.75 17.55
CA ASN A 201 6.09 -5.72 17.40
C ASN A 201 4.75 -5.19 17.93
N SER A 202 4.75 -4.57 19.12
CA SER A 202 3.52 -4.08 19.73
C SER A 202 2.93 -2.87 19.02
N PHE A 203 3.79 -2.01 18.47
CA PHE A 203 3.37 -0.89 17.64
C PHE A 203 2.73 -1.40 16.35
N GLU A 204 3.43 -2.25 15.60
CA GLU A 204 2.92 -2.76 14.32
C GLU A 204 1.62 -3.55 14.51
N ALA A 205 1.54 -4.42 15.53
CA ALA A 205 0.30 -5.13 15.86
C ALA A 205 -0.86 -4.19 16.24
N TYR A 206 -0.58 -3.12 16.99
CA TYR A 206 -1.61 -2.14 17.35
C TYR A 206 -2.13 -1.39 16.12
N ILE A 207 -1.22 -0.92 15.26
CA ILE A 207 -1.57 -0.20 14.05
C ILE A 207 -2.42 -1.07 13.11
N GLN A 208 -2.04 -2.34 12.90
CA GLN A 208 -2.80 -3.30 12.11
C GLN A 208 -4.21 -3.58 12.66
N SER A 209 -4.43 -3.42 13.97
CA SER A 209 -5.76 -3.64 14.56
C SER A 209 -6.80 -2.61 14.10
N PHE A 210 -6.39 -1.47 13.53
CA PHE A 210 -7.30 -0.45 13.02
C PHE A 210 -8.11 -0.93 11.80
N GLU A 211 -7.55 -1.81 10.97
CA GLU A 211 -8.22 -2.32 9.76
C GLU A 211 -9.47 -3.14 10.08
N ASN A 212 -9.45 -3.89 11.19
CA ASN A 212 -10.51 -4.84 11.54
C ASN A 212 -11.79 -4.18 12.07
N SER A 213 -11.78 -2.86 12.30
CA SER A 213 -12.91 -2.14 12.92
C SER A 213 -13.98 -1.69 11.92
N THR A 214 -13.72 -1.74 10.62
CA THR A 214 -14.54 -1.10 9.57
C THR A 214 -15.29 -2.06 8.66
N ALA A 215 -15.28 -3.37 8.93
CA ALA A 215 -16.09 -4.37 8.23
C ALA A 215 -17.59 -4.26 8.60
N HIS A 216 -18.21 -3.10 8.31
CA HIS A 216 -19.65 -2.97 8.34
C HIS A 216 -20.25 -3.67 7.12
N THR A 217 -20.71 -4.90 7.33
CA THR A 217 -21.69 -5.60 6.50
C THR A 217 -22.88 -4.68 6.22
N THR A 218 -22.97 -4.13 5.01
CA THR A 218 -24.20 -3.48 4.55
C THR A 218 -25.27 -4.53 4.28
N LEU A 219 -26.35 -4.42 5.05
CA LEU A 219 -27.61 -5.13 4.94
C LEU A 219 -28.22 -4.98 3.54
N ILE A 220 -28.69 -6.11 3.01
CA ILE A 220 -29.48 -6.25 1.79
C ILE A 220 -30.83 -5.52 1.98
N SER A 221 -31.10 -4.47 1.19
CA SER A 221 -32.47 -4.00 0.97
C SER A 221 -32.78 -3.88 -0.52
N SER A 222 -33.82 -4.62 -0.90
CA SER A 222 -34.78 -4.44 -1.99
C SER A 222 -34.34 -3.69 -3.27
N VAL A 223 -34.15 -4.49 -4.32
CA VAL A 223 -34.20 -4.12 -5.75
C VAL A 223 -33.16 -3.07 -6.15
N LYS A 224 -31.87 -3.44 -6.09
CA LYS A 224 -30.82 -2.68 -6.78
C LYS A 224 -31.01 -2.81 -8.29
N VAL A 225 -31.19 -1.68 -8.96
CA VAL A 225 -30.85 -1.58 -10.38
C VAL A 225 -29.34 -1.73 -10.44
N ASN A 226 -28.87 -2.94 -10.76
CA ASN A 226 -27.45 -3.24 -10.92
C ASN A 226 -27.04 -2.78 -12.32
N SER A 227 -26.77 -1.50 -12.49
CA SER A 227 -26.12 -0.96 -13.69
C SER A 227 -24.76 -0.36 -13.35
N ILE A 228 -23.87 -0.30 -14.32
CA ILE A 228 -22.57 0.38 -14.20
C ILE A 228 -22.80 1.85 -13.81
N GLU A 229 -23.74 2.53 -14.46
CA GLU A 229 -24.08 3.91 -14.12
C GLU A 229 -24.54 4.06 -12.66
N SER A 230 -25.40 3.15 -12.17
CA SER A 230 -25.87 3.21 -10.78
C SER A 230 -24.74 2.96 -9.78
N LEU A 231 -23.85 1.99 -10.07
CA LEU A 231 -22.69 1.69 -9.22
C LEU A 231 -21.68 2.84 -9.18
N ALA A 232 -21.43 3.48 -10.32
CA ALA A 232 -20.50 4.59 -10.41
C ALA A 232 -20.96 5.77 -9.52
N ASN A 233 -22.26 6.02 -9.52
CA ASN A 233 -22.92 7.10 -8.77
C ASN A 233 -23.29 6.73 -7.32
N GLU A 234 -22.95 5.53 -6.82
CA GLU A 234 -23.14 5.20 -5.40
C GLU A 234 -22.36 6.20 -4.51
N PRO A 235 -22.98 6.71 -3.42
CA PRO A 235 -22.35 7.69 -2.55
C PRO A 235 -20.96 7.27 -2.09
N PHE A 236 -19.97 8.13 -2.31
CA PHE A 236 -18.61 7.89 -1.86
C PHE A 236 -18.53 8.07 -0.34
N VAL A 237 -18.13 7.01 0.35
CA VAL A 237 -17.77 7.04 1.76
C VAL A 237 -16.25 6.90 1.83
N PRO A 238 -15.50 7.90 2.31
CA PRO A 238 -14.06 7.81 2.40
C PRO A 238 -13.61 6.66 3.30
N ASP A 239 -12.46 6.07 2.99
CA ASP A 239 -11.76 5.18 3.91
C ASP A 239 -11.45 5.94 5.21
N SER A 240 -11.58 5.24 6.34
CA SER A 240 -11.29 5.78 7.67
C SER A 240 -10.04 5.15 8.29
N SER A 241 -9.39 4.21 7.60
CA SER A 241 -8.19 3.56 8.08
C SER A 241 -7.02 4.55 8.10
N LEU A 242 -6.49 4.80 9.30
CA LEU A 242 -5.34 5.68 9.45
C LEU A 242 -4.07 5.05 8.86
N THR A 243 -4.00 3.72 8.80
CA THR A 243 -2.89 2.98 8.18
C THR A 243 -2.85 3.26 6.68
N ASN A 244 -3.99 3.08 6.01
CA ASN A 244 -4.17 3.35 4.58
C ASN A 244 -3.87 4.82 4.26
N LYS A 245 -4.40 5.75 5.07
CA LYS A 245 -4.11 7.18 4.94
C LYS A 245 -2.61 7.49 5.02
N SER A 246 -1.86 6.75 5.83
CA SER A 246 -0.41 6.92 6.01
C SER A 246 0.45 6.32 4.89
N SER A 247 -0.17 5.66 3.92
CA SER A 247 0.52 5.02 2.82
C SER A 247 1.34 5.99 1.97
N PHE A 248 2.54 5.55 1.59
CA PHE A 248 3.27 6.23 0.53
C PHE A 248 2.49 6.21 -0.79
N SER A 249 2.46 7.37 -1.43
CA SER A 249 1.96 7.54 -2.80
C SER A 249 2.88 8.50 -3.55
N PHE A 250 3.05 8.27 -4.85
CA PHE A 250 4.05 8.95 -5.65
C PHE A 250 3.55 9.27 -7.06
N LEU A 251 4.08 10.35 -7.63
CA LEU A 251 4.19 10.52 -9.07
C LEU A 251 5.61 10.09 -9.48
N ILE A 252 5.72 9.11 -10.38
CA ILE A 252 6.99 8.50 -10.77
C ILE A 252 7.22 8.79 -12.25
N GLU A 253 8.33 9.44 -12.59
CA GLU A 253 8.64 9.86 -13.96
C GLU A 253 9.96 9.25 -14.47
N HIS A 254 9.94 8.80 -15.72
CA HIS A 254 11.13 8.44 -16.50
C HIS A 254 10.90 8.68 -17.99
N ASN A 255 11.82 9.34 -18.69
CA ASN A 255 11.72 9.64 -20.13
C ASN A 255 10.38 10.24 -20.57
N HIS A 256 9.85 11.20 -19.80
CA HIS A 256 8.55 11.86 -20.00
C HIS A 256 7.32 10.97 -19.83
N LYS A 257 7.50 9.72 -19.43
CA LYS A 257 6.42 8.80 -19.04
C LYS A 257 6.19 8.88 -17.54
N ARG A 258 4.92 8.85 -17.13
CA ARG A 258 4.51 9.07 -15.73
C ARG A 258 3.60 7.97 -15.22
N ILE A 259 3.91 7.46 -14.04
CA ILE A 259 3.06 6.55 -13.26
C ILE A 259 2.53 7.31 -12.05
N LEU A 260 1.22 7.31 -11.87
CA LEU A 260 0.60 7.71 -10.60
C LEU A 260 0.44 6.47 -9.73
N TYR A 261 1.30 6.32 -8.71
CA TYR A 261 1.30 5.20 -7.79
C TYR A 261 0.57 5.59 -6.49
N LEU A 262 -0.62 5.04 -6.26
CA LEU A 262 -1.48 5.49 -5.16
C LEU A 262 -1.31 4.70 -3.85
N GLY A 263 -0.57 3.58 -3.83
CA GLY A 263 -0.50 2.73 -2.63
C GLY A 263 -1.90 2.42 -2.10
N ASP A 264 -2.13 2.63 -0.80
CA ASP A 264 -3.45 2.55 -0.18
C ASP A 264 -3.99 3.93 0.27
N CYS A 265 -3.39 5.01 -0.26
CA CYS A 265 -3.71 6.37 0.15
C CYS A 265 -5.19 6.73 -0.09
N HIS A 266 -5.70 7.66 0.70
CA HIS A 266 -7.07 8.16 0.55
C HIS A 266 -7.19 9.07 -0.68
N ALA A 267 -8.38 9.08 -1.29
CA ALA A 267 -8.65 9.94 -2.45
C ALA A 267 -8.42 11.43 -2.13
N GLU A 268 -8.77 11.85 -0.93
CA GLU A 268 -8.63 13.21 -0.42
C GLU A 268 -7.17 13.65 -0.32
N THR A 269 -6.25 12.74 -0.01
CA THR A 269 -4.81 13.03 0.05
C THR A 269 -4.31 13.44 -1.34
N VAL A 270 -4.69 12.68 -2.38
CA VAL A 270 -4.30 12.96 -3.76
C VAL A 270 -4.96 14.23 -4.29
N ILE A 271 -6.25 14.43 -4.01
CA ILE A 271 -6.97 15.66 -4.43
C ILE A 271 -6.33 16.89 -3.76
N SER A 272 -6.04 16.84 -2.47
CA SER A 272 -5.39 17.94 -1.75
C SER A 272 -3.99 18.22 -2.30
N TRP A 273 -3.24 17.18 -2.66
CA TRP A 273 -1.95 17.33 -3.34
C TRP A 273 -2.07 18.02 -4.70
N LEU A 274 -3.06 17.63 -5.52
CA LEU A 274 -3.33 18.27 -6.81
C LEU A 274 -3.70 19.74 -6.63
N ASP A 275 -4.58 20.05 -5.66
CA ASP A 275 -5.00 21.43 -5.37
C ASP A 275 -3.84 22.30 -4.90
N ASN A 276 -3.00 21.78 -3.97
CA ASN A 276 -1.82 22.49 -3.47
C ASN A 276 -0.78 22.77 -4.56
N ASN A 277 -0.69 21.90 -5.57
CA ASN A 277 0.17 22.09 -6.74
C ASN A 277 -0.53 22.81 -7.90
N GLN A 278 -1.78 23.28 -7.73
CA GLN A 278 -2.57 23.98 -8.74
C GLN A 278 -2.77 23.15 -10.03
N ILE A 279 -2.91 21.83 -9.89
CA ILE A 279 -3.11 20.89 -10.99
C ILE A 279 -4.61 20.57 -11.10
N ASP A 280 -5.28 21.15 -12.09
CA ASP A 280 -6.70 20.84 -12.35
C ASP A 280 -6.89 19.40 -12.84
N LYS A 281 -6.09 18.95 -13.81
CA LYS A 281 -6.09 17.56 -14.26
C LYS A 281 -4.67 17.07 -14.48
N ILE A 282 -4.30 15.96 -13.87
CA ILE A 282 -2.98 15.34 -14.06
C ILE A 282 -3.04 14.34 -15.21
N LYS A 283 -2.12 14.46 -16.16
CA LYS A 283 -1.96 13.49 -17.24
C LYS A 283 -0.90 12.47 -16.87
N VAL A 284 -1.21 11.18 -16.93
CA VAL A 284 -0.25 10.09 -16.65
C VAL A 284 -0.43 8.96 -17.66
N ASP A 285 0.62 8.16 -17.83
CA ASP A 285 0.59 7.01 -18.73
C ASP A 285 0.02 5.77 -18.04
N ALA A 286 0.15 5.65 -16.72
CA ALA A 286 -0.46 4.59 -15.93
C ALA A 286 -0.85 5.04 -14.52
N VAL A 287 -1.86 4.41 -13.94
CA VAL A 287 -2.28 4.60 -12.54
C VAL A 287 -2.33 3.25 -11.84
N LYS A 288 -1.55 3.05 -10.76
CA LYS A 288 -1.83 1.97 -9.81
C LYS A 288 -2.92 2.48 -8.86
N ILE A 289 -4.12 1.91 -9.02
CA ILE A 289 -5.30 2.24 -8.21
C ILE A 289 -5.06 1.91 -6.74
N SER A 290 -5.61 2.77 -5.89
CA SER A 290 -5.45 2.69 -4.44
C SER A 290 -6.12 1.45 -3.84
N HIS A 291 -5.50 0.85 -2.83
CA HIS A 291 -6.10 -0.13 -1.91
C HIS A 291 -6.82 -1.24 -2.65
N HIS A 292 -6.09 -1.90 -3.55
CA HIS A 292 -6.55 -3.04 -4.34
C HIS A 292 -7.83 -2.83 -5.17
N GLY A 293 -8.20 -1.57 -5.45
CA GLY A 293 -9.47 -1.25 -6.10
C GLY A 293 -10.64 -1.04 -5.13
N SER A 294 -10.37 -0.57 -3.92
CA SER A 294 -11.37 -0.20 -2.93
C SER A 294 -12.27 0.95 -3.40
N ARG A 295 -13.60 0.79 -3.23
CA ARG A 295 -14.58 1.85 -3.50
C ARG A 295 -14.45 3.05 -2.56
N ASN A 296 -13.78 2.86 -1.42
CA ASN A 296 -13.60 3.87 -0.38
C ASN A 296 -12.35 4.73 -0.62
N ASN A 297 -11.48 4.34 -1.55
CA ASN A 297 -10.23 5.05 -1.87
C ASN A 297 -10.22 5.60 -3.31
N THR A 298 -11.20 5.22 -4.14
CA THR A 298 -11.30 5.66 -5.55
C THR A 298 -12.64 6.34 -5.83
N SER A 299 -12.70 7.67 -5.68
CA SER A 299 -13.90 8.47 -5.94
C SER A 299 -14.01 8.93 -7.39
N LEU A 300 -15.22 9.29 -7.85
CA LEU A 300 -15.40 9.98 -9.14
C LEU A 300 -14.63 11.30 -9.18
N ALA A 301 -14.71 12.09 -8.11
CA ALA A 301 -14.01 13.37 -8.01
C ALA A 301 -12.48 13.22 -8.18
N LEU A 302 -11.88 12.14 -7.70
CA LEU A 302 -10.47 11.85 -7.96
C LEU A 302 -10.23 11.46 -9.43
N LEU A 303 -11.02 10.53 -9.96
CA LEU A 303 -10.83 10.03 -11.32
C LEU A 303 -11.06 11.11 -12.39
N GLU A 304 -11.97 12.07 -12.16
CA GLU A 304 -12.17 13.24 -13.03
C GLU A 304 -10.91 14.10 -13.16
N ARG A 305 -10.07 14.12 -12.11
CA ARG A 305 -8.80 14.87 -12.04
C ARG A 305 -7.63 14.09 -12.66
N ILE A 306 -7.85 12.88 -13.17
CA ILE A 306 -6.81 12.02 -13.76
C ILE A 306 -7.12 11.79 -15.24
N ASP A 307 -6.16 12.12 -16.12
CA ASP A 307 -6.18 11.80 -17.55
C ASP A 307 -5.23 10.61 -17.79
N CYS A 308 -5.79 9.40 -17.88
CA CYS A 308 -5.07 8.14 -18.01
C CYS A 308 -5.87 7.12 -18.84
N GLN A 309 -5.16 6.17 -19.48
CA GLN A 309 -5.74 5.07 -20.26
C GLN A 309 -5.37 3.69 -19.70
N GLU A 310 -4.37 3.59 -18.82
CA GLU A 310 -3.87 2.32 -18.29
C GLU A 310 -4.03 2.31 -16.76
N TYR A 311 -4.94 1.48 -16.25
CA TYR A 311 -5.20 1.35 -14.82
C TYR A 311 -4.74 -0.02 -14.33
N LEU A 312 -4.02 -0.06 -13.22
CA LEU A 312 -3.49 -1.30 -12.64
C LEU A 312 -4.17 -1.54 -11.29
N ILE A 313 -4.69 -2.75 -11.10
CA ILE A 313 -5.34 -3.18 -9.85
C ILE A 313 -4.73 -4.53 -9.46
N SER A 314 -4.10 -4.59 -8.27
CA SER A 314 -3.51 -5.82 -7.75
C SER A 314 -4.40 -6.42 -6.68
N THR A 315 -4.93 -7.62 -6.94
CA THR A 315 -5.73 -8.43 -5.99
C THR A 315 -6.12 -9.77 -6.58
N ASN A 316 -6.22 -10.82 -5.76
CA ASN A 316 -6.79 -12.11 -6.13
C ASN A 316 -8.33 -12.19 -6.01
N GLY A 317 -8.95 -11.14 -5.49
CA GLY A 317 -10.40 -10.99 -5.29
C GLY A 317 -11.08 -11.93 -4.29
N LYS A 318 -10.31 -12.59 -3.42
CA LYS A 318 -10.85 -13.50 -2.39
C LYS A 318 -11.15 -12.81 -1.06
N SER A 319 -10.35 -11.82 -0.70
CA SER A 319 -10.46 -11.09 0.57
C SER A 319 -11.08 -9.71 0.35
N HIS A 320 -11.81 -9.20 1.34
CA HIS A 320 -12.40 -7.84 1.39
C HIS A 320 -13.37 -7.45 0.26
N GLY A 321 -13.63 -8.34 -0.70
CA GLY A 321 -14.48 -8.05 -1.86
C GLY A 321 -13.81 -7.15 -2.91
N HIS A 322 -12.47 -7.04 -2.89
CA HIS A 322 -11.70 -6.30 -3.88
C HIS A 322 -11.63 -7.04 -5.24
N PRO A 323 -11.47 -6.32 -6.38
CA PRO A 323 -11.80 -4.91 -6.50
C PRO A 323 -13.31 -4.74 -6.36
N HIS A 324 -13.72 -3.60 -5.80
CA HIS A 324 -15.13 -3.27 -5.73
C HIS A 324 -15.69 -2.92 -7.12
N LEU A 325 -16.90 -3.38 -7.44
CA LEU A 325 -17.53 -3.09 -8.73
C LEU A 325 -17.79 -1.60 -8.92
N GLU A 326 -18.02 -0.85 -7.83
CA GLU A 326 -18.12 0.60 -7.84
C GLU A 326 -16.85 1.25 -8.39
N THR A 327 -15.67 0.75 -8.02
CA THR A 327 -14.39 1.26 -8.56
C THR A 327 -14.28 1.04 -10.06
N LEU A 328 -14.58 -0.18 -10.53
CA LEU A 328 -14.57 -0.51 -11.95
C LEU A 328 -15.58 0.33 -12.73
N ALA A 329 -16.78 0.51 -12.17
CA ALA A 329 -17.83 1.32 -12.76
C ALA A 329 -17.44 2.79 -12.89
N ARG A 330 -16.81 3.37 -11.85
CA ARG A 330 -16.32 4.75 -11.88
C ARG A 330 -15.25 4.95 -12.95
N ILE A 331 -14.31 4.01 -13.09
CA ILE A 331 -13.29 4.06 -14.17
C ILE A 331 -13.97 3.98 -15.54
N ALA A 332 -14.95 3.08 -15.71
CA ALA A 332 -15.67 2.91 -16.96
C ALA A 332 -16.47 4.15 -17.38
N VAL A 333 -17.19 4.77 -16.44
CA VAL A 333 -17.98 6.00 -16.69
C VAL A 333 -17.09 7.17 -17.08
N ILE A 334 -15.99 7.39 -16.34
CA ILE A 334 -15.05 8.50 -16.64
C ILE A 334 -14.39 8.34 -18.01
N ASN A 335 -14.13 7.09 -18.42
CA ASN A 335 -13.39 6.78 -19.64
C ASN A 335 -14.27 6.22 -20.77
N GLN A 336 -15.59 6.40 -20.73
CA GLN A 336 -16.52 5.78 -21.69
C GLN A 336 -16.20 6.07 -23.17
N HIS A 337 -15.51 7.17 -23.46
CA HIS A 337 -15.14 7.61 -24.81
C HIS A 337 -13.65 7.47 -25.14
N THR A 338 -12.87 6.87 -24.24
CA THR A 338 -11.42 6.74 -24.38
C THR A 338 -11.05 5.27 -24.24
N LYS A 339 -10.31 4.73 -25.22
CA LYS A 339 -9.80 3.37 -25.11
C LYS A 339 -8.95 3.25 -23.84
N THR A 340 -9.39 2.38 -22.94
CA THR A 340 -8.85 2.26 -21.58
C THR A 340 -8.70 0.80 -21.24
N ASN A 341 -7.56 0.43 -20.66
CA ASN A 341 -7.29 -0.92 -20.18
C ASN A 341 -7.20 -0.91 -18.65
N ILE A 342 -7.84 -1.89 -18.02
CA ILE A 342 -7.75 -2.14 -16.59
C ILE A 342 -7.07 -3.50 -16.41
N TYR A 343 -5.82 -3.48 -15.95
CA TYR A 343 -4.99 -4.66 -15.74
C TYR A 343 -5.17 -5.24 -14.35
N PHE A 344 -5.22 -6.57 -14.30
CA PHE A 344 -5.25 -7.34 -13.07
C PHE A 344 -4.13 -8.39 -13.09
N ASN A 345 -3.39 -8.52 -12.00
CA ASN A 345 -2.38 -9.57 -11.81
C ASN A 345 -2.98 -10.98 -11.62
N TYR A 346 -4.30 -11.10 -11.53
CA TYR A 346 -5.04 -12.36 -11.44
C TYR A 346 -6.21 -12.42 -12.43
N ASP A 347 -6.66 -13.64 -12.69
CA ASP A 347 -7.95 -13.90 -13.32
C ASP A 347 -9.09 -13.79 -12.30
N LEU A 348 -9.81 -12.67 -12.34
CA LEU A 348 -10.86 -12.32 -11.36
C LEU A 348 -12.22 -12.93 -11.73
N LYS A 349 -12.48 -14.11 -11.19
CA LYS A 349 -13.74 -14.85 -11.41
C LYS A 349 -14.93 -14.32 -10.61
N ASN A 350 -14.70 -13.38 -9.69
CA ASN A 350 -15.71 -12.77 -8.83
C ASN A 350 -16.46 -11.61 -9.48
N ILE A 351 -16.00 -11.09 -10.63
CA ILE A 351 -16.72 -10.05 -11.37
C ILE A 351 -17.99 -10.67 -11.99
N PRO A 352 -19.20 -10.18 -11.68
CA PRO A 352 -20.43 -10.78 -12.17
C PRO A 352 -20.58 -10.72 -13.70
N THR A 353 -21.19 -11.76 -14.28
CA THR A 353 -21.48 -11.81 -15.73
C THR A 353 -22.34 -10.64 -16.20
N TRP A 354 -23.28 -10.15 -15.39
CA TRP A 354 -24.10 -8.99 -15.78
C TRP A 354 -23.25 -7.73 -15.96
N PHE A 355 -22.23 -7.54 -15.12
CA PHE A 355 -21.36 -6.37 -15.15
C PHE A 355 -20.50 -6.39 -16.41
N THR A 356 -19.85 -7.53 -16.68
CA THR A 356 -19.04 -7.71 -17.88
C THR A 356 -19.86 -7.60 -19.17
N HIS A 357 -21.09 -8.13 -19.17
CA HIS A 357 -22.01 -7.99 -20.30
C HIS A 357 -22.35 -6.51 -20.57
N GLU A 358 -22.79 -5.77 -19.56
CA GLU A 358 -23.08 -4.34 -19.69
C GLU A 358 -21.85 -3.53 -20.08
N LEU A 359 -20.68 -3.84 -19.52
CA LEU A 359 -19.42 -3.18 -19.85
C LEU A 359 -19.11 -3.32 -21.35
N TYR A 360 -19.20 -4.53 -21.90
CA TYR A 360 -18.90 -4.76 -23.31
C TYR A 360 -19.98 -4.23 -24.26
N GLU A 361 -21.24 -4.12 -23.83
CA GLU A 361 -22.31 -3.56 -24.64
C GLU A 361 -22.38 -2.03 -24.62
N SER A 362 -22.12 -1.41 -23.47
CA SER A 362 -22.37 0.03 -23.24
C SER A 362 -21.10 0.85 -23.02
N TYR A 363 -19.98 0.21 -22.71
CA TYR A 363 -18.69 0.84 -22.44
C TYR A 363 -17.58 0.16 -23.27
N GLU A 364 -17.81 0.03 -24.59
CA GLU A 364 -16.97 -0.73 -25.54
C GLU A 364 -15.48 -0.34 -25.58
N ASN A 365 -15.13 0.83 -25.07
CA ASN A 365 -13.76 1.33 -24.98
C ASN A 365 -12.99 0.79 -23.78
N ILE A 366 -13.66 0.14 -22.82
CA ILE A 366 -13.07 -0.37 -21.60
C ILE A 366 -12.72 -1.84 -21.76
N ASN A 367 -11.43 -2.17 -21.60
CA ASN A 367 -10.93 -3.53 -21.66
C ASN A 367 -10.48 -3.98 -20.28
N LEU A 368 -10.92 -5.17 -19.85
CA LEU A 368 -10.40 -5.83 -18.65
C LEU A 368 -9.29 -6.80 -19.05
N CYS A 369 -8.06 -6.51 -18.64
CA CYS A 369 -6.87 -7.30 -18.94
C CYS A 369 -6.54 -8.20 -17.75
N MET A 370 -7.13 -9.41 -17.75
CA MET A 370 -6.93 -10.41 -16.70
C MET A 370 -5.57 -11.08 -16.80
N ASP A 371 -5.06 -11.56 -15.66
CA ASP A 371 -3.78 -12.31 -15.56
C ASP A 371 -2.60 -11.60 -16.26
N THR A 372 -2.62 -10.27 -16.27
CA THR A 372 -1.65 -9.39 -16.93
C THR A 372 -1.10 -8.43 -15.88
N GLY A 373 0.02 -8.81 -15.26
CA GLY A 373 0.67 -8.00 -14.23
C GLY A 373 1.65 -6.96 -14.78
N GLU A 374 2.06 -7.06 -16.04
CA GLU A 374 3.16 -6.26 -16.60
C GLU A 374 2.68 -5.24 -17.62
N VAL A 375 3.11 -3.99 -17.47
CA VAL A 375 2.84 -2.88 -18.40
C VAL A 375 4.16 -2.14 -18.68
N GLU A 376 4.51 -2.03 -19.97
CA GLU A 376 5.65 -1.25 -20.46
C GLU A 376 5.15 0.10 -21.02
N LEU A 377 5.83 1.20 -20.68
CA LEU A 377 5.39 2.58 -20.94
C LEU A 377 6.18 3.33 -22.02
#